data_AF-A0A947CND8-F1
#
_entry.id   AF-A0A947CND8-F1
#
_cell.length_a   1.000
_cell.length_b   1.000
_cell.length_c   1.000
_cell.angle_alpha   90.00
_cell.angle_beta   90.00
_cell.angle_gamma   90.00
#
_symmetry.space_group_name_H-M   'P 1'
#
loop_
_entity.id
_entity.type
_entity.pdbx_description
1 polymer ?
#
loop_
_entity_poly.entity_id
_entity_poly.type
_entity_poly.pdbx_seq_one_letter_code
_entity_poly.pdbx_strand_id
1 'polypeptide(L)'
;PNLDRGIGSKVQLQVGAPDEPIEDDDAVPDPELGENDLFDLVSFSMLMAAPRPDEPSDESEHGRALFEEANCSGCHIPALRAPRGMIPAYTDLLVHDMGPELDDGIRMGVATGSEFRTAPLWGVAATGPWLHDGRADTLDEAIRLHGGEAEDSRDFYQALDSDEQSAVLAFLASLGGSSQLTGGRLAPDAPVPEVGDYGGPVAALTDEEANRFIRGRVLFDRDTPISGGLGPRFNGDSCRACHFAPVIGGAGPADVDVTRHARVENGGAVYVEPAQGTMAHRFETAFNVRPPFDPDANFIERRQTPSLLGLGLIERIPRASIEALADPTDENDDDVRGRVHILPGDRLGRFGWKADVPSLEEFIRDAMGAELGVTVPVAEGLTFGMVSDDDGVADPEIDFDDLADILFYMRSLAPPPRTSTRPEAEARGETLFGQVGCAACHVPELRTDDDRPVRLYSDLLLHDVASDGALGLRSGDADLREFRTAPLWGLAHSGPYMHDGRAETVEAAILAHDGEAARIRDAYLDLDSAKKDDLLAFLRSL
;
A
#
# COMPACT_ATOMS: atom_id res chain seq x y z
N PRO A 1 -9.66 -35.89 -10.01
CA PRO A 1 -8.43 -36.57 -9.52
C PRO A 1 -7.27 -36.41 -10.53
N ASN A 2 -6.57 -35.28 -10.44
CA ASN A 2 -5.18 -35.01 -10.88
C ASN A 2 -4.97 -33.48 -10.94
N LEU A 3 -5.04 -32.84 -9.78
CA LEU A 3 -4.61 -31.44 -9.57
C LEU A 3 -3.21 -31.39 -8.92
N ASP A 4 -2.40 -32.44 -9.11
CA ASP A 4 -1.20 -32.70 -8.31
C ASP A 4 0.08 -32.75 -9.17
N ARG A 5 0.18 -31.80 -10.10
CA ARG A 5 1.41 -31.57 -10.89
C ARG A 5 1.66 -30.07 -10.97
N GLY A 6 2.42 -29.54 -10.02
CA GLY A 6 2.90 -28.16 -10.08
C GLY A 6 3.14 -27.46 -8.74
N ILE A 7 2.81 -28.09 -7.61
CA ILE A 7 3.28 -27.62 -6.30
C ILE A 7 4.01 -28.81 -5.71
N GLY A 8 5.34 -28.79 -5.74
CA GLY A 8 6.14 -29.83 -5.10
C GLY A 8 5.64 -30.04 -3.68
N SER A 9 5.41 -31.30 -3.29
CA SER A 9 4.99 -31.69 -1.94
C SER A 9 6.12 -31.50 -0.91
N LYS A 10 6.76 -30.33 -0.91
CA LYS A 10 7.77 -29.96 0.09
C LYS A 10 7.02 -29.34 1.25
N VAL A 11 7.23 -29.88 2.44
CA VAL A 11 6.83 -29.22 3.69
C VAL A 11 7.69 -27.97 3.76
N GLN A 12 7.17 -26.83 3.33
CA GLN A 12 7.83 -25.54 3.57
C GLN A 12 7.75 -25.28 5.06
N LEU A 13 8.86 -25.48 5.76
CA LEU A 13 9.00 -25.00 7.12
C LEU A 13 9.41 -23.53 7.03
N GLN A 14 8.69 -22.65 7.74
CA GLN A 14 9.05 -21.24 7.87
C GLN A 14 10.47 -21.06 8.46
N VAL A 15 11.01 -22.10 9.10
CA VAL A 15 12.40 -22.22 9.57
C VAL A 15 12.91 -23.64 9.27
N GLY A 16 13.54 -23.82 8.11
CA GLY A 16 14.14 -25.08 7.65
C GLY A 16 15.67 -25.02 7.61
N ALA A 17 16.33 -26.13 7.98
CA ALA A 17 17.78 -26.34 7.85
C ALA A 17 18.12 -26.75 6.39
N PRO A 18 19.39 -26.61 5.93
CA PRO A 18 19.82 -26.79 4.53
C PRO A 18 19.70 -28.21 3.94
N ASP A 19 18.99 -29.13 4.59
CA ASP A 19 18.57 -30.39 3.98
C ASP A 19 17.37 -30.17 3.02
N GLU A 20 16.78 -28.97 3.03
CA GLU A 20 15.79 -28.48 2.06
C GLU A 20 16.49 -27.92 0.80
N PRO A 21 15.84 -27.97 -0.37
CA PRO A 21 16.51 -27.72 -1.64
C PRO A 21 16.88 -26.25 -1.81
N ILE A 22 18.11 -26.03 -2.24
CA ILE A 22 18.67 -24.76 -2.72
C ILE A 22 18.18 -24.38 -4.13
N GLU A 23 17.28 -25.19 -4.69
CA GLU A 23 16.66 -25.02 -6.00
C GLU A 23 15.16 -24.93 -5.78
N ASP A 24 14.54 -23.83 -6.23
CA ASP A 24 13.10 -23.70 -6.27
C ASP A 24 12.49 -24.40 -7.51
N ASP A 25 11.24 -24.11 -7.86
CA ASP A 25 10.55 -24.74 -9.01
C ASP A 25 10.04 -23.67 -9.97
N ASP A 26 10.87 -22.67 -10.25
CA ASP A 26 10.63 -21.68 -11.29
C ASP A 26 11.65 -21.78 -12.45
N ALA A 27 11.58 -20.84 -13.40
CA ALA A 27 12.44 -20.84 -14.59
C ALA A 27 13.67 -19.93 -14.44
N VAL A 28 13.79 -19.24 -13.30
CA VAL A 28 14.90 -18.38 -12.92
C VAL A 28 16.04 -19.27 -12.41
N PRO A 29 17.28 -19.05 -12.87
CA PRO A 29 18.40 -19.86 -12.39
C PRO A 29 18.76 -19.54 -10.93
N ASP A 30 18.78 -20.57 -10.08
CA ASP A 30 19.26 -20.45 -8.71
C ASP A 30 20.79 -20.20 -8.63
N PRO A 31 21.28 -19.52 -7.57
CA PRO A 31 20.49 -18.77 -6.60
C PRO A 31 20.04 -17.42 -7.19
N GLU A 32 18.81 -17.00 -6.90
CA GLU A 32 18.26 -15.70 -7.33
C GLU A 32 19.04 -14.55 -6.67
N LEU A 33 19.53 -14.76 -5.44
CA LEU A 33 20.39 -13.85 -4.71
C LEU A 33 21.84 -14.34 -4.72
N GLY A 34 22.73 -13.58 -5.36
CA GLY A 34 24.14 -13.94 -5.44
C GLY A 34 24.83 -13.98 -4.07
N GLU A 35 25.89 -14.78 -3.94
CA GLU A 35 26.64 -14.92 -2.67
C GLU A 35 27.13 -13.57 -2.11
N ASN A 36 27.55 -12.65 -2.98
CA ASN A 36 28.00 -11.32 -2.57
C ASN A 36 26.84 -10.47 -2.02
N ASP A 37 25.67 -10.52 -2.67
CA ASP A 37 24.50 -9.76 -2.23
C ASP A 37 23.98 -10.30 -0.90
N LEU A 38 23.97 -11.63 -0.72
CA LEU A 38 23.67 -12.26 0.56
C LEU A 38 24.70 -11.87 1.63
N PHE A 39 25.99 -11.87 1.29
CA PHE A 39 27.05 -11.44 2.21
C PHE A 39 26.89 -9.97 2.63
N ASP A 40 26.57 -9.08 1.69
CA ASP A 40 26.35 -7.66 1.95
C ASP A 40 25.10 -7.44 2.80
N LEU A 41 24.00 -8.15 2.53
CA LEU A 41 22.77 -8.11 3.33
C LEU A 41 23.02 -8.58 4.78
N VAL A 42 23.68 -9.73 4.96
CA VAL A 42 24.04 -10.25 6.29
C VAL A 42 24.97 -9.27 7.01
N SER A 43 25.96 -8.72 6.31
CA SER A 43 26.89 -7.74 6.88
C SER A 43 26.16 -6.48 7.33
N PHE A 44 25.23 -5.97 6.51
CA PHE A 44 24.37 -4.84 6.88
C PHE A 44 23.58 -5.15 8.16
N SER A 45 22.84 -6.27 8.21
CA SER A 45 22.06 -6.66 9.38
C SER A 45 22.91 -6.83 10.65
N MET A 46 24.13 -7.37 10.53
CA MET A 46 25.06 -7.54 11.65
C MET A 46 25.71 -6.24 12.14
N LEU A 47 25.76 -5.20 11.30
CA LEU A 47 26.42 -3.92 11.58
C LEU A 47 25.45 -2.80 11.94
N MET A 48 24.14 -3.03 11.84
CA MET A 48 23.11 -2.12 12.36
C MET A 48 23.27 -1.94 13.87
N ALA A 49 23.26 -0.68 14.30
CA ALA A 49 23.38 -0.35 15.72
C ALA A 49 22.08 -0.66 16.46
N ALA A 50 22.20 -1.15 17.70
CA ALA A 50 21.06 -1.23 18.60
C ALA A 50 20.56 0.18 18.98
N PRO A 51 19.25 0.35 19.23
CA PRO A 51 18.71 1.57 19.81
C PRO A 51 19.46 1.95 21.09
N ARG A 52 19.77 3.25 21.25
CA ARG A 52 20.43 3.75 22.46
C ARG A 52 19.36 4.01 23.53
N PRO A 53 19.49 3.45 24.73
CA PRO A 53 18.66 3.83 25.87
C PRO A 53 18.81 5.32 26.20
N ASP A 54 17.75 5.89 26.75
CA ASP A 54 17.77 7.24 27.29
C ASP A 54 18.58 7.28 28.60
N GLU A 55 19.05 8.47 28.98
CA GLU A 55 19.71 8.66 30.28
C GLU A 55 18.69 8.40 31.42
N PRO A 56 19.04 7.63 32.46
CA PRO A 56 18.12 7.34 33.56
C PRO A 56 17.63 8.62 34.26
N SER A 57 16.31 8.71 34.43
CA SER A 57 15.62 9.66 35.30
C SER A 57 15.18 8.98 36.60
N ASP A 58 14.91 9.76 37.66
CA ASP A 58 14.37 9.24 38.93
C ASP A 58 13.12 8.36 38.73
N GLU A 59 12.26 8.74 37.78
CA GLU A 59 11.05 8.01 37.41
C GLU A 59 11.37 6.68 36.72
N SER A 60 12.27 6.68 35.72
CA SER A 60 12.69 5.44 35.03
C SER A 60 13.46 4.49 35.95
N GLU A 61 14.21 5.00 36.93
CA GLU A 61 14.90 4.18 37.92
C GLU A 61 13.91 3.56 38.92
N HIS A 62 12.89 4.32 39.33
CA HIS A 62 11.80 3.81 40.14
C HIS A 62 11.01 2.73 39.38
N GLY A 63 10.69 2.98 38.11
CA GLY A 63 10.04 2.02 37.22
C GLY A 63 10.83 0.73 37.04
N ARG A 64 12.15 0.82 36.89
CA ARG A 64 13.04 -0.35 36.82
C ARG A 64 12.98 -1.17 38.11
N ALA A 65 12.94 -0.53 39.27
CA ALA A 65 12.82 -1.24 40.54
C ALA A 65 11.48 -1.98 40.67
N LEU A 66 10.37 -1.33 40.27
CA LEU A 66 9.05 -1.95 40.22
C LEU A 66 8.99 -3.11 39.21
N PHE A 67 9.63 -2.96 38.05
CA PHE A 67 9.75 -4.02 37.04
C PHE A 67 10.48 -5.26 37.57
N GLU A 68 11.55 -5.05 38.35
CA GLU A 68 12.26 -6.14 39.03
C GLU A 68 11.42 -6.75 40.16
N GLU A 69 10.69 -5.93 40.94
CA GLU A 69 9.81 -6.39 42.03
C GLU A 69 8.62 -7.22 41.51
N ALA A 70 8.06 -6.82 40.37
CA ALA A 70 7.03 -7.56 39.65
C ALA A 70 7.53 -8.89 39.06
N ASN A 71 8.83 -9.20 39.17
CA ASN A 71 9.47 -10.37 38.56
C ASN A 71 9.40 -10.40 37.01
N CYS A 72 9.18 -9.25 36.36
CA CYS A 72 9.22 -9.18 34.89
C CYS A 72 10.62 -9.54 34.35
N SER A 73 11.67 -9.27 35.14
CA SER A 73 13.05 -9.65 34.84
C SER A 73 13.32 -11.16 34.88
N GLY A 74 12.34 -11.98 35.27
CA GLY A 74 12.40 -13.44 35.19
C GLY A 74 12.56 -13.94 33.75
N CYS A 75 11.85 -13.32 32.80
CA CYS A 75 11.95 -13.60 31.36
C CYS A 75 12.68 -12.46 30.61
N HIS A 76 12.50 -11.21 31.06
CA HIS A 76 13.17 -10.03 30.49
C HIS A 76 14.47 -9.69 31.20
N ILE A 77 15.43 -10.62 31.21
CA ILE A 77 16.70 -10.42 31.92
C ILE A 77 17.48 -9.21 31.37
N PRO A 78 18.08 -8.35 32.22
CA PRO A 78 18.59 -7.05 31.76
C PRO A 78 19.65 -7.12 30.67
N ALA A 79 20.51 -8.16 30.68
CA ALA A 79 21.56 -8.28 29.67
C ALA A 79 22.00 -9.72 29.40
N LEU A 80 22.31 -9.98 28.14
CA LEU A 80 22.90 -11.23 27.65
C LEU A 80 24.39 -11.07 27.37
N ARG A 81 25.15 -12.17 27.49
CA ARG A 81 26.57 -12.18 27.15
C ARG A 81 26.77 -12.56 25.67
N ALA A 82 27.37 -11.67 24.90
CA ALA A 82 27.79 -11.90 23.52
C ALA A 82 29.33 -11.91 23.38
N PRO A 83 29.89 -12.40 22.26
CA PRO A 83 31.33 -12.40 22.02
C PRO A 83 31.99 -11.02 22.10
N ARG A 84 31.22 -9.95 21.85
CA ARG A 84 31.67 -8.56 21.85
C ARG A 84 31.31 -7.76 23.11
N GLY A 85 30.67 -8.37 24.11
CA GLY A 85 30.30 -7.70 25.35
C GLY A 85 28.91 -8.10 25.86
N MET A 86 28.45 -7.39 26.89
CA MET A 86 27.08 -7.52 27.37
C MET A 86 26.14 -6.76 26.42
N ILE A 87 24.98 -7.34 26.13
CA ILE A 87 23.92 -6.74 25.32
C ILE A 87 22.73 -6.48 26.23
N PRO A 88 22.35 -5.22 26.50
CA PRO A 88 21.22 -4.88 27.37
C PRO A 88 19.88 -5.00 26.63
N ALA A 89 19.54 -6.23 26.21
CA ALA A 89 18.39 -6.49 25.35
C ALA A 89 17.07 -6.75 26.11
N TYR A 90 17.12 -6.91 27.44
CA TYR A 90 15.94 -7.20 28.26
C TYR A 90 15.13 -8.39 27.74
N THR A 91 15.80 -9.53 27.62
CA THR A 91 15.25 -10.80 27.12
C THR A 91 16.21 -11.94 27.47
N ASP A 92 15.67 -13.12 27.73
CA ASP A 92 16.42 -14.37 27.83
C ASP A 92 16.48 -15.16 26.52
N LEU A 93 15.72 -14.73 25.50
CA LEU A 93 15.52 -15.41 24.21
C LEU A 93 14.93 -16.83 24.33
N LEU A 94 14.37 -17.18 25.49
CA LEU A 94 13.71 -18.46 25.71
C LEU A 94 12.25 -18.40 25.26
N VAL A 95 11.65 -19.58 25.15
CA VAL A 95 10.23 -19.76 24.79
C VAL A 95 9.44 -20.00 26.06
N HIS A 96 8.33 -19.30 26.23
CA HIS A 96 7.47 -19.35 27.41
C HIS A 96 6.01 -19.53 27.02
N ASP A 97 5.26 -20.23 27.87
CA ASP A 97 3.79 -20.33 27.74
C ASP A 97 3.15 -19.00 28.16
N MET A 98 2.56 -18.32 27.19
CA MET A 98 1.86 -17.03 27.34
C MET A 98 0.38 -17.21 27.70
N GLY A 99 -0.08 -18.45 27.86
CA GLY A 99 -1.44 -18.78 28.27
C GLY A 99 -2.45 -18.85 27.12
N PRO A 100 -3.68 -19.31 27.42
CA PRO A 100 -4.68 -19.63 26.40
C PRO A 100 -5.25 -18.42 25.66
N GLU A 101 -5.16 -17.21 26.21
CA GLU A 101 -5.67 -15.99 25.56
C GLU A 101 -4.75 -15.49 24.42
N LEU A 102 -3.49 -15.93 24.43
CA LEU A 102 -2.48 -15.66 23.40
C LEU A 102 -2.17 -16.91 22.55
N ASP A 103 -2.95 -17.98 22.67
CA ASP A 103 -2.80 -19.19 21.86
C ASP A 103 -3.32 -18.96 20.43
N ASP A 104 -2.43 -18.97 19.44
CA ASP A 104 -2.78 -18.82 18.02
C ASP A 104 -3.18 -20.15 17.34
N GLY A 105 -3.06 -21.27 18.06
CA GLY A 105 -3.33 -22.62 17.56
C GLY A 105 -2.30 -23.18 16.58
N ILE A 106 -1.21 -22.45 16.31
CA ILE A 106 -0.16 -22.81 15.36
C ILE A 106 0.97 -23.53 16.10
N ARG A 107 1.29 -24.75 15.65
CA ARG A 107 2.44 -25.50 16.17
C ARG A 107 3.65 -25.34 15.25
N MET A 108 4.73 -24.75 15.77
CA MET A 108 6.02 -24.62 15.07
C MET A 108 7.04 -25.60 15.66
N GLY A 109 7.13 -26.78 15.07
CA GLY A 109 8.00 -27.85 15.57
C GLY A 109 7.52 -28.35 16.94
N VAL A 110 8.27 -28.03 18.00
CA VAL A 110 7.92 -28.40 19.39
C VAL A 110 7.19 -27.30 20.15
N ALA A 111 7.24 -26.05 19.68
CA ALA A 111 6.51 -24.95 20.28
C ALA A 111 5.01 -25.05 19.93
N THR A 112 4.16 -25.01 20.94
CA THR A 112 2.70 -24.95 20.84
C THR A 112 2.21 -23.54 20.52
N GLY A 113 0.92 -23.37 20.24
CA GLY A 113 0.37 -22.08 19.84
C GLY A 113 0.36 -21.02 20.95
N SER A 114 0.53 -21.41 22.22
CA SER A 114 0.70 -20.48 23.34
C SER A 114 2.16 -20.21 23.70
N GLU A 115 3.11 -20.84 23.04
CA GLU A 115 4.53 -20.78 23.37
C GLU A 115 5.30 -19.80 22.47
N PHE A 116 5.73 -18.66 23.03
CA PHE A 116 6.41 -17.60 22.29
C PHE A 116 7.79 -17.28 22.87
N ARG A 117 8.71 -16.89 21.99
CA ARG A 117 10.03 -16.40 22.41
C ARG A 117 9.91 -15.00 23.00
N THR A 118 10.51 -14.75 24.16
CA THR A 118 10.57 -13.41 24.77
C THR A 118 11.21 -12.39 23.82
N ALA A 119 10.43 -11.42 23.32
CA ALA A 119 10.97 -10.37 22.45
C ALA A 119 11.95 -9.46 23.22
N PRO A 120 13.07 -9.03 22.60
CA PRO A 120 13.94 -8.01 23.19
C PRO A 120 13.19 -6.70 23.45
N LEU A 121 13.31 -6.09 24.64
CA LEU A 121 12.67 -4.80 24.95
C LEU A 121 13.53 -3.57 24.60
N TRP A 122 14.74 -3.76 24.08
CA TRP A 122 15.53 -2.65 23.57
C TRP A 122 14.82 -1.94 22.40
N GLY A 123 14.68 -0.63 22.43
CA GLY A 123 13.94 0.08 21.38
C GLY A 123 12.42 -0.04 21.45
N VAL A 124 11.85 -0.70 22.48
CA VAL A 124 10.43 -1.06 22.54
C VAL A 124 9.48 0.14 22.43
N ALA A 125 9.96 1.34 22.73
CA ALA A 125 9.21 2.58 22.59
C ALA A 125 8.80 2.91 21.14
N ALA A 126 9.41 2.29 20.12
CA ALA A 126 9.16 2.56 18.70
C ALA A 126 8.74 1.32 17.88
N THR A 127 8.35 0.22 18.54
CA THR A 127 8.05 -1.06 17.88
C THR A 127 6.58 -1.46 17.94
N GLY A 128 5.68 -0.55 18.33
CA GLY A 128 4.25 -0.85 18.37
C GLY A 128 3.67 -1.13 16.97
N PRO A 129 2.50 -1.80 16.88
CA PRO A 129 1.76 -2.41 17.99
C PRO A 129 2.47 -3.65 18.57
N TRP A 130 2.10 -4.05 19.80
CA TRP A 130 2.79 -5.08 20.58
C TRP A 130 2.03 -6.41 20.65
N LEU A 131 2.72 -7.44 21.15
CA LEU A 131 2.36 -8.87 21.10
C LEU A 131 2.51 -9.48 19.71
N HIS A 132 2.46 -10.82 19.62
CA HIS A 132 2.81 -11.56 18.39
C HIS A 132 1.81 -11.32 17.24
N ASP A 133 0.59 -10.91 17.57
CA ASP A 133 -0.49 -10.64 16.64
C ASP A 133 -0.84 -9.14 16.56
N GLY A 134 -0.07 -8.27 17.22
CA GLY A 134 -0.24 -6.82 17.17
C GLY A 134 -1.51 -6.30 17.84
N ARG A 135 -2.19 -7.09 18.70
CA ARG A 135 -3.46 -6.66 19.31
C ARG A 135 -3.35 -5.55 20.35
N ALA A 136 -2.14 -5.26 20.84
CA ALA A 136 -1.94 -4.25 21.88
C ALA A 136 -1.41 -2.94 21.29
N ASP A 137 -2.19 -1.87 21.43
CA ASP A 137 -1.87 -0.53 20.90
C ASP A 137 -1.04 0.30 21.89
N THR A 138 -0.91 -0.16 23.13
CA THR A 138 -0.08 0.47 24.16
C THR A 138 0.76 -0.57 24.91
N LEU A 139 1.89 -0.14 25.48
CA LEU A 139 2.68 -0.98 26.39
C LEU A 139 1.90 -1.39 27.64
N ASP A 140 1.03 -0.51 28.14
CA ASP A 140 0.15 -0.83 29.28
C ASP A 140 -0.79 -2.00 28.96
N GLU A 141 -1.46 -1.92 27.81
CA GLU A 141 -2.32 -2.99 27.31
C GLU A 141 -1.54 -4.28 27.07
N ALA A 142 -0.36 -4.18 26.45
CA ALA A 142 0.50 -5.34 26.22
C ALA A 142 0.82 -6.06 27.53
N ILE A 143 1.22 -5.34 28.59
CA ILE A 143 1.48 -5.92 29.92
C ILE A 143 0.23 -6.59 30.47
N ARG A 144 -0.95 -5.93 30.38
CA ARG A 144 -2.21 -6.44 30.92
C ARG A 144 -2.71 -7.71 30.21
N LEU A 145 -2.29 -7.94 28.97
CA LEU A 145 -2.64 -9.12 28.17
C LEU A 145 -1.70 -10.32 28.36
N HIS A 146 -0.64 -10.19 29.16
CA HIS A 146 0.24 -11.33 29.47
C HIS A 146 -0.50 -12.39 30.30
N GLY A 147 -0.34 -13.68 29.96
CA GLY A 147 -0.88 -14.80 30.71
C GLY A 147 0.17 -15.88 30.96
N GLY A 148 -0.28 -17.09 31.33
CA GLY A 148 0.59 -18.25 31.49
C GLY A 148 1.69 -18.03 32.53
N GLU A 149 2.95 -18.21 32.14
CA GLU A 149 4.11 -18.02 33.03
C GLU A 149 4.27 -16.57 33.54
N ALA A 150 3.69 -15.59 32.84
CA ALA A 150 3.77 -14.17 33.19
C ALA A 150 2.56 -13.65 34.02
N GLU A 151 1.62 -14.52 34.38
CA GLU A 151 0.37 -14.14 35.07
C GLU A 151 0.62 -13.40 36.40
N ASP A 152 1.51 -13.91 37.25
CA ASP A 152 1.83 -13.26 38.54
C ASP A 152 2.45 -11.86 38.34
N SER A 153 3.29 -11.68 37.31
CA SER A 153 3.92 -10.40 36.98
C SER A 153 2.90 -9.39 36.45
N ARG A 154 1.96 -9.83 35.59
CA ARG A 154 0.83 -9.02 35.14
C ARG A 154 -0.01 -8.56 36.35
N ASP A 155 -0.42 -9.49 37.20
CA ASP A 155 -1.31 -9.21 38.32
C ASP A 155 -0.67 -8.24 39.32
N PHE A 156 0.65 -8.34 39.54
CA PHE A 156 1.40 -7.37 40.32
C PHE A 156 1.33 -5.97 39.69
N TYR A 157 1.64 -5.84 38.39
CA TYR A 157 1.57 -4.55 37.69
C TYR A 157 0.17 -3.93 37.74
N GLN A 158 -0.88 -4.75 37.58
CA GLN A 158 -2.26 -4.29 37.67
C GLN A 158 -2.65 -3.77 39.06
N ALA A 159 -2.00 -4.28 40.12
CA ALA A 159 -2.24 -3.88 41.50
C ALA A 159 -1.49 -2.60 41.92
N LEU A 160 -0.48 -2.17 41.14
CA LEU A 160 0.21 -0.90 41.34
C LEU A 160 -0.74 0.29 41.16
N ASP A 161 -0.43 1.40 41.83
CA ASP A 161 -1.17 2.65 41.58
C ASP A 161 -0.78 3.29 40.23
N SER A 162 -1.48 4.37 39.84
CA SER A 162 -1.27 5.00 38.53
C SER A 162 0.10 5.63 38.36
N ASP A 163 0.71 6.11 39.45
CA ASP A 163 2.03 6.75 39.41
C ASP A 163 3.11 5.67 39.28
N GLU A 164 2.94 4.57 40.00
CA GLU A 164 3.81 3.38 39.90
C GLU A 164 3.72 2.70 38.52
N GLN A 165 2.52 2.55 37.95
CA GLN A 165 2.33 2.05 36.58
C GLN A 165 3.03 2.96 35.57
N SER A 166 2.84 4.28 35.70
CA SER A 166 3.50 5.26 34.85
C SER A 166 5.02 5.20 34.93
N ALA A 167 5.58 4.97 36.13
CA ALA A 167 7.02 4.79 36.30
C ALA A 167 7.54 3.55 35.54
N VAL A 168 6.85 2.41 35.60
CA VAL A 168 7.20 1.20 34.82
C VAL A 168 7.17 1.49 33.32
N LEU A 169 6.14 2.18 32.82
CA LEU A 169 6.05 2.56 31.41
C LEU A 169 7.16 3.54 31.00
N ALA A 170 7.52 4.49 31.86
CA ALA A 170 8.64 5.40 31.64
C ALA A 170 9.98 4.64 31.57
N PHE A 171 10.16 3.61 32.39
CA PHE A 171 11.31 2.71 32.28
C PHE A 171 11.34 1.99 30.93
N LEU A 172 10.23 1.38 30.49
CA LEU A 172 10.18 0.72 29.18
C LEU A 172 10.45 1.70 28.02
N ALA A 173 9.88 2.90 28.07
CA ALA A 173 10.12 3.95 27.10
C ALA A 173 11.59 4.38 27.05
N SER A 174 12.30 4.30 28.18
CA SER A 174 13.73 4.64 28.28
C SER A 174 14.67 3.59 27.66
N LEU A 175 14.18 2.41 27.28
CA LEU A 175 15.00 1.35 26.67
C LEU A 175 15.41 1.66 25.21
N GLY A 176 15.19 2.88 24.75
CA GLY A 176 15.59 3.42 23.46
C GLY A 176 14.43 3.49 22.46
N GLY A 177 14.68 4.14 21.33
CA GLY A 177 13.68 4.27 20.25
C GLY A 177 12.67 5.40 20.45
N SER A 178 12.53 5.96 21.65
CA SER A 178 11.60 7.07 21.96
C SER A 178 11.70 8.24 20.97
N SER A 179 12.93 8.67 20.64
CA SER A 179 13.22 9.72 19.65
C SER A 179 12.87 9.36 18.19
N GLN A 180 12.60 8.08 17.91
CA GLN A 180 12.22 7.56 16.60
C GLN A 180 10.73 7.21 16.52
N LEU A 181 9.99 7.32 17.64
CA LEU A 181 8.56 7.03 17.67
C LEU A 181 7.82 7.95 16.70
N THR A 182 7.09 7.33 15.81
CA THR A 182 6.22 7.95 14.82
C THR A 182 4.93 7.16 14.75
N GLY A 183 3.84 7.80 14.32
CA GLY A 183 2.58 7.11 14.06
C GLY A 183 2.59 6.30 12.76
N GLY A 184 3.71 6.25 12.03
CA GLY A 184 3.85 5.56 10.75
C GLY A 184 5.29 5.11 10.49
N ARG A 185 5.81 5.29 9.27
CA ARG A 185 7.20 4.93 8.91
C ARG A 185 8.11 6.12 8.67
N LEU A 186 7.57 7.32 8.51
CA LEU A 186 8.36 8.53 8.39
C LEU A 186 9.01 8.86 9.73
N ALA A 187 10.33 9.06 9.70
CA ALA A 187 11.06 9.59 10.84
C ALA A 187 10.48 10.97 11.24
N PRO A 188 10.49 11.33 12.54
CA PRO A 188 9.93 12.60 13.02
C PRO A 188 10.48 13.86 12.31
N ASP A 189 11.72 13.80 11.83
CA ASP A 189 12.42 14.89 11.13
C ASP A 189 12.63 14.59 9.63
N ALA A 190 11.86 13.65 9.06
CA ALA A 190 12.01 13.25 7.66
C ALA A 190 11.91 14.46 6.71
N PRO A 191 12.94 14.73 5.89
CA PRO A 191 12.93 15.88 5.00
C PRO A 191 11.80 15.78 3.97
N VAL A 192 11.22 16.93 3.61
CA VAL A 192 10.28 17.03 2.49
C VAL A 192 11.10 17.05 1.19
N PRO A 193 10.77 16.19 0.20
CA PRO A 193 11.44 16.25 -1.10
C PRO A 193 11.28 17.61 -1.79
N GLU A 194 12.22 17.96 -2.65
CA GLU A 194 12.23 19.24 -3.35
C GLU A 194 11.03 19.39 -4.31
N VAL A 195 10.74 20.63 -4.70
CA VAL A 195 9.66 20.93 -5.65
C VAL A 195 9.89 20.18 -6.98
N GLY A 196 8.91 19.40 -7.41
CA GLY A 196 8.97 18.63 -8.65
C GLY A 196 9.64 17.26 -8.55
N ASP A 197 10.25 16.93 -7.42
CA ASP A 197 10.80 15.60 -7.16
C ASP A 197 9.69 14.63 -6.71
N TYR A 198 9.99 13.33 -6.75
CA TYR A 198 9.12 12.28 -6.21
C TYR A 198 8.71 12.58 -4.76
N GLY A 199 7.40 12.63 -4.52
CA GLY A 199 6.83 12.87 -3.19
C GLY A 199 6.94 14.32 -2.70
N GLY A 200 7.52 15.21 -3.51
CA GLY A 200 7.61 16.64 -3.28
C GLY A 200 6.40 17.40 -3.83
N PRO A 201 6.25 18.69 -3.48
CA PRO A 201 5.16 19.50 -3.99
C PRO A 201 5.37 19.89 -5.46
N VAL A 202 4.29 20.09 -6.20
CA VAL A 202 4.27 20.47 -7.62
C VAL A 202 4.76 21.91 -7.86
N ALA A 203 4.71 22.74 -6.82
CA ALA A 203 5.16 24.13 -6.85
C ALA A 203 5.70 24.54 -5.48
N ALA A 204 6.43 25.66 -5.44
CA ALA A 204 6.86 26.25 -4.18
C ALA A 204 5.63 26.61 -3.32
N LEU A 205 5.68 26.23 -2.05
CA LEU A 205 4.63 26.46 -1.06
C LEU A 205 4.98 27.67 -0.19
N THR A 206 3.98 28.41 0.25
CA THR A 206 4.13 29.35 1.38
C THR A 206 4.42 28.60 2.68
N ASP A 207 4.88 29.30 3.73
CA ASP A 207 5.16 28.66 5.02
C ASP A 207 3.91 27.96 5.61
N GLU A 208 2.73 28.54 5.44
CA GLU A 208 1.46 27.95 5.88
C GLU A 208 1.11 26.68 5.10
N GLU A 209 1.24 26.73 3.77
CA GLU A 209 1.04 25.58 2.89
C GLU A 209 2.07 24.47 3.14
N ALA A 210 3.33 24.82 3.40
CA ALA A 210 4.38 23.85 3.71
C ALA A 210 4.08 23.10 5.01
N ASN A 211 3.64 23.82 6.06
CA ASN A 211 3.19 23.19 7.30
C ASN A 211 1.99 22.28 7.06
N ARG A 212 1.04 22.70 6.23
CA ARG A 212 -0.13 21.88 5.86
C ARG A 212 0.25 20.63 5.08
N PHE A 213 1.17 20.76 4.13
CA PHE A 213 1.73 19.65 3.37
C PHE A 213 2.39 18.61 4.29
N ILE A 214 3.16 19.07 5.29
CA ILE A 214 3.79 18.21 6.28
C ILE A 214 2.76 17.47 7.12
N ARG A 215 1.72 18.15 7.63
CA ARG A 215 0.64 17.49 8.38
C ARG A 215 -0.08 16.44 7.55
N GLY A 216 -0.48 16.78 6.32
CA GLY A 216 -1.10 15.81 5.40
C GLY A 216 -0.20 14.63 5.05
N ARG A 217 1.11 14.86 4.88
CA ARG A 217 2.10 13.81 4.65
C ARG A 217 2.22 12.86 5.83
N VAL A 218 2.25 13.38 7.06
CA VAL A 218 2.28 12.56 8.28
C VAL A 218 1.00 11.75 8.41
N LEU A 219 -0.16 12.35 8.15
CA LEU A 219 -1.44 11.64 8.17
C LEU A 219 -1.53 10.54 7.11
N PHE A 220 -1.00 10.78 5.91
CA PHE A 220 -0.94 9.76 4.86
C PHE A 220 -0.06 8.56 5.26
N ASP A 221 1.00 8.81 6.03
CA ASP A 221 1.94 7.81 6.54
C ASP A 221 1.47 7.10 7.81
N ARG A 222 0.51 7.69 8.54
CA ARG A 222 0.02 7.23 9.84
C ARG A 222 -0.71 5.90 9.71
N ASP A 223 -0.28 4.93 10.50
CA ASP A 223 -0.97 3.68 10.74
C ASP A 223 -2.20 3.95 11.63
N THR A 224 -3.35 3.44 11.23
CA THR A 224 -4.60 3.48 12.00
C THR A 224 -4.70 2.18 12.78
N PRO A 225 -4.61 2.19 14.12
CA PRO A 225 -4.79 1.00 14.92
C PRO A 225 -6.26 0.56 14.98
N ILE A 226 -6.52 -0.67 15.42
CA ILE A 226 -7.90 -1.18 15.62
C ILE A 226 -8.63 -0.31 16.66
N SER A 227 -7.97 0.08 17.77
CA SER A 227 -8.58 1.00 18.74
C SER A 227 -8.83 2.42 18.19
N GLY A 228 -8.24 2.75 17.05
CA GLY A 228 -8.34 4.04 16.36
C GLY A 228 -9.34 4.05 15.21
N GLY A 229 -10.12 2.98 15.00
CA GLY A 229 -11.15 2.94 13.96
C GLY A 229 -10.84 2.07 12.74
N LEU A 230 -9.80 1.24 12.81
CA LEU A 230 -9.43 0.43 11.65
C LEU A 230 -10.43 -0.72 11.46
N GLY A 231 -11.12 -0.72 10.33
CA GLY A 231 -12.03 -1.81 9.95
C GLY A 231 -13.50 -1.36 9.94
N PRO A 232 -14.47 -2.27 10.16
CA PRO A 232 -14.32 -3.67 10.55
C PRO A 232 -13.67 -4.56 9.47
N ARG A 233 -13.56 -4.09 8.22
CA ARG A 233 -12.84 -4.76 7.13
C ARG A 233 -11.95 -3.80 6.37
N PHE A 234 -10.75 -4.25 6.03
CA PHE A 234 -9.73 -3.39 5.45
C PHE A 234 -8.70 -4.18 4.63
N ASN A 235 -7.95 -3.46 3.79
CA ASN A 235 -6.85 -3.95 2.96
C ASN A 235 -5.48 -3.45 3.44
N GLY A 236 -5.45 -2.34 4.17
CA GLY A 236 -4.26 -1.78 4.81
C GLY A 236 -4.66 -0.90 5.99
N ASP A 237 -3.67 -0.49 6.78
CA ASP A 237 -3.83 0.34 7.97
C ASP A 237 -3.48 1.82 7.73
N SER A 238 -2.95 2.16 6.56
CA SER A 238 -2.52 3.51 6.20
C SER A 238 -2.64 3.71 4.69
N CYS A 239 -2.70 4.96 4.22
CA CYS A 239 -2.61 5.25 2.79
C CYS A 239 -1.27 4.74 2.21
N ARG A 240 -0.18 4.88 3.00
CA ARG A 240 1.14 4.36 2.66
C ARG A 240 1.16 2.84 2.50
N ALA A 241 0.34 2.06 3.21
CA ALA A 241 0.37 0.60 3.11
C ALA A 241 0.25 0.10 1.67
N CYS A 242 -0.47 0.84 0.83
CA CYS A 242 -0.61 0.53 -0.60
C CYS A 242 0.19 1.49 -1.51
N HIS A 243 0.34 2.76 -1.14
CA HIS A 243 0.91 3.80 -2.02
C HIS A 243 2.29 4.29 -1.57
N PHE A 244 3.36 3.55 -1.91
CA PHE A 244 4.69 3.81 -1.36
C PHE A 244 5.89 3.63 -2.31
N ALA A 245 5.69 3.14 -3.54
CA ALA A 245 6.77 2.89 -4.48
C ALA A 245 6.78 3.93 -5.62
N PRO A 246 7.89 4.64 -5.89
CA PRO A 246 9.20 4.55 -5.21
C PRO A 246 9.27 5.39 -3.92
N VAL A 247 8.25 6.21 -3.65
CA VAL A 247 8.10 7.02 -2.44
C VAL A 247 6.63 7.00 -1.99
N ILE A 248 6.37 7.47 -0.77
CA ILE A 248 5.00 7.67 -0.26
C ILE A 248 4.18 8.52 -1.25
N GLY A 249 2.98 8.06 -1.58
CA GLY A 249 2.11 8.60 -2.63
C GLY A 249 2.33 7.96 -4.02
N GLY A 250 3.34 7.10 -4.16
CA GLY A 250 3.59 6.33 -5.38
C GLY A 250 2.60 5.19 -5.62
N ALA A 251 2.96 4.30 -6.54
CA ALA A 251 2.20 3.08 -6.83
C ALA A 251 2.47 2.00 -5.77
N GLY A 252 1.68 0.92 -5.83
CA GLY A 252 1.89 -0.28 -5.03
C GLY A 252 2.36 -1.48 -5.87
N PRO A 253 3.25 -2.33 -5.33
CA PRO A 253 3.57 -3.63 -5.93
C PRO A 253 2.39 -4.62 -5.88
N ALA A 254 2.50 -5.75 -6.59
CA ALA A 254 1.41 -6.72 -6.76
C ALA A 254 0.85 -7.31 -5.45
N ASP A 255 1.68 -7.36 -4.40
CA ASP A 255 1.33 -7.86 -3.07
C ASP A 255 0.42 -6.92 -2.30
N VAL A 256 0.25 -5.67 -2.74
CA VAL A 256 -0.71 -4.70 -2.18
C VAL A 256 -1.91 -4.43 -3.09
N ASP A 257 -2.06 -5.20 -4.17
CA ASP A 257 -3.23 -5.12 -5.05
C ASP A 257 -4.52 -5.54 -4.31
N VAL A 258 -5.58 -4.77 -4.51
CA VAL A 258 -6.88 -5.06 -3.90
C VAL A 258 -7.57 -6.16 -4.68
N THR A 259 -8.23 -7.09 -3.98
CA THR A 259 -8.98 -8.16 -4.62
C THR A 259 -10.43 -7.73 -4.81
N ARG A 260 -10.98 -7.98 -5.98
CA ARG A 260 -12.40 -7.75 -6.26
C ARG A 260 -13.09 -9.01 -6.77
N HIS A 261 -14.38 -9.11 -6.53
CA HIS A 261 -15.23 -10.26 -6.87
C HIS A 261 -16.60 -9.85 -7.43
N ALA A 262 -17.16 -10.72 -8.27
CA ALA A 262 -18.54 -10.60 -8.74
C ALA A 262 -19.05 -11.95 -9.27
N ARG A 263 -20.35 -12.01 -9.57
CA ARG A 263 -20.92 -13.07 -10.41
C ARG A 263 -21.08 -12.60 -11.84
N VAL A 264 -20.42 -13.29 -12.75
CA VAL A 264 -20.42 -13.02 -14.19
C VAL A 264 -20.83 -14.30 -14.93
N GLU A 265 -21.88 -14.25 -15.75
CA GLU A 265 -22.38 -15.41 -16.50
C GLU A 265 -22.60 -15.06 -17.97
N ASN A 266 -22.79 -16.10 -18.80
CA ASN A 266 -23.10 -15.97 -20.22
C ASN A 266 -22.09 -15.08 -20.97
N GLY A 267 -20.79 -15.23 -20.67
CA GLY A 267 -19.73 -14.45 -21.29
C GLY A 267 -19.78 -12.96 -20.96
N GLY A 268 -20.33 -12.58 -19.80
CA GLY A 268 -20.42 -11.18 -19.37
C GLY A 268 -21.80 -10.53 -19.55
N ALA A 269 -22.74 -11.23 -20.21
CA ALA A 269 -24.09 -10.69 -20.42
C ALA A 269 -24.88 -10.56 -19.11
N VAL A 270 -24.61 -11.43 -18.13
CA VAL A 270 -25.16 -11.33 -16.77
C VAL A 270 -24.04 -10.90 -15.84
N TYR A 271 -24.22 -9.76 -15.19
CA TYR A 271 -23.33 -9.24 -14.16
C TYR A 271 -24.15 -8.97 -12.90
N VAL A 272 -23.73 -9.53 -11.78
CA VAL A 272 -24.34 -9.29 -10.47
C VAL A 272 -23.25 -8.88 -9.50
N GLU A 273 -23.36 -7.65 -9.03
CA GLU A 273 -22.52 -7.12 -7.96
C GLU A 273 -22.94 -7.74 -6.61
N PRO A 274 -21.98 -8.16 -5.77
CA PRO A 274 -22.25 -8.62 -4.42
C PRO A 274 -22.96 -7.57 -3.59
N ALA A 275 -23.79 -8.00 -2.64
CA ALA A 275 -24.57 -7.07 -1.81
C ALA A 275 -23.70 -6.12 -0.96
N GLN A 276 -22.46 -6.55 -0.66
CA GLN A 276 -21.47 -5.78 0.11
C GLN A 276 -20.46 -5.05 -0.79
N GLY A 277 -20.75 -4.96 -2.10
CA GLY A 277 -19.86 -4.38 -3.09
C GLY A 277 -18.81 -5.36 -3.63
N THR A 278 -18.11 -4.94 -4.68
CA THR A 278 -17.13 -5.78 -5.37
C THR A 278 -15.84 -6.03 -4.59
N MET A 279 -15.59 -5.37 -3.46
CA MET A 279 -14.33 -5.53 -2.74
C MET A 279 -14.30 -6.81 -1.90
N ALA A 280 -13.19 -7.55 -2.01
CA ALA A 280 -12.89 -8.70 -1.17
C ALA A 280 -11.68 -8.36 -0.29
N HIS A 281 -11.97 -7.84 0.91
CA HIS A 281 -10.98 -7.36 1.87
C HIS A 281 -9.96 -8.44 2.29
N ARG A 282 -8.79 -7.99 2.75
CA ARG A 282 -7.72 -8.86 3.24
C ARG A 282 -7.92 -9.25 4.70
N PHE A 283 -8.44 -8.33 5.51
CA PHE A 283 -8.53 -8.47 6.95
C PHE A 283 -9.93 -8.10 7.47
N GLU A 284 -10.28 -8.65 8.63
CA GLU A 284 -11.44 -8.28 9.44
C GLU A 284 -11.08 -8.33 10.92
N THR A 285 -11.52 -7.32 11.67
CA THR A 285 -11.13 -7.09 13.07
C THR A 285 -11.58 -8.22 14.01
N ALA A 286 -12.71 -8.88 13.70
CA ALA A 286 -13.32 -9.86 14.59
C ALA A 286 -12.50 -11.14 14.81
N PHE A 287 -11.65 -11.52 13.85
CA PHE A 287 -10.96 -12.82 13.87
C PHE A 287 -9.53 -12.81 13.32
N ASN A 288 -9.03 -11.66 12.83
CA ASN A 288 -7.75 -11.55 12.12
C ASN A 288 -7.59 -12.60 11.00
N VAL A 289 -8.70 -13.02 10.39
CA VAL A 289 -8.74 -13.91 9.24
C VAL A 289 -9.26 -13.14 8.03
N ARG A 290 -8.93 -13.65 6.84
CA ARG A 290 -9.46 -13.10 5.61
C ARG A 290 -10.99 -13.27 5.55
N PRO A 291 -11.76 -12.19 5.31
CA PRO A 291 -13.18 -12.29 5.04
C PRO A 291 -13.46 -13.27 3.88
N PRO A 292 -14.51 -14.10 3.97
CA PRO A 292 -14.87 -14.96 2.87
C PRO A 292 -15.33 -14.13 1.66
N PHE A 293 -15.02 -14.63 0.46
CA PHE A 293 -15.63 -14.12 -0.77
C PHE A 293 -17.16 -14.30 -0.74
N ASP A 294 -17.88 -13.51 -1.56
CA ASP A 294 -19.31 -13.74 -1.78
C ASP A 294 -19.51 -15.18 -2.31
N PRO A 295 -20.40 -15.98 -1.72
CA PRO A 295 -20.57 -17.39 -2.10
C PRO A 295 -21.08 -17.59 -3.54
N ASP A 296 -21.69 -16.57 -4.13
CA ASP A 296 -22.17 -16.59 -5.51
C ASP A 296 -21.13 -16.03 -6.50
N ALA A 297 -20.01 -15.46 -6.02
CA ALA A 297 -18.96 -14.95 -6.88
C ALA A 297 -18.29 -16.09 -7.66
N ASN A 298 -18.12 -15.88 -8.96
CA ASN A 298 -17.46 -16.81 -9.87
C ASN A 298 -16.36 -16.13 -10.71
N PHE A 299 -16.14 -14.84 -10.49
CA PHE A 299 -15.08 -14.06 -11.08
C PHE A 299 -14.37 -13.29 -9.98
N ILE A 300 -13.03 -13.40 -9.98
CA ILE A 300 -12.15 -12.75 -9.02
C ILE A 300 -11.02 -12.12 -9.82
N GLU A 301 -10.74 -10.85 -9.57
CA GLU A 301 -9.62 -10.13 -10.17
C GLU A 301 -8.83 -9.39 -9.10
N ARG A 302 -7.54 -9.18 -9.37
CA ARG A 302 -6.74 -8.19 -8.64
C ARG A 302 -6.86 -6.84 -9.33
N ARG A 303 -6.72 -5.76 -8.56
CA ARG A 303 -6.64 -4.39 -9.06
C ARG A 303 -5.33 -3.78 -8.61
N GLN A 304 -4.51 -3.40 -9.59
CA GLN A 304 -3.22 -2.77 -9.36
C GLN A 304 -3.39 -1.45 -8.64
N THR A 305 -2.58 -1.20 -7.61
CA THR A 305 -2.61 0.04 -6.82
C THR A 305 -1.93 1.19 -7.59
N PRO A 306 -2.68 2.16 -8.16
CA PRO A 306 -2.10 3.17 -9.02
C PRO A 306 -1.26 4.19 -8.24
N SER A 307 -0.37 4.88 -8.95
CA SER A 307 0.34 6.05 -8.38
C SER A 307 -0.62 7.21 -8.12
N LEU A 308 -0.44 7.90 -6.99
CA LEU A 308 -1.18 9.12 -6.63
C LEU A 308 -0.41 10.41 -6.97
N LEU A 309 0.82 10.28 -7.44
CA LEU A 309 1.66 11.42 -7.81
C LEU A 309 1.05 12.20 -8.98
N GLY A 310 0.91 13.52 -8.81
CA GLY A 310 0.39 14.42 -9.84
C GLY A 310 -1.14 14.42 -10.02
N LEU A 311 -1.92 13.69 -9.21
CA LEU A 311 -3.39 13.64 -9.37
C LEU A 311 -4.06 15.01 -9.19
N GLY A 312 -3.48 15.92 -8.39
CA GLY A 312 -3.95 17.30 -8.29
C GLY A 312 -3.89 18.07 -9.61
N LEU A 313 -2.95 17.75 -10.52
CA LEU A 313 -2.95 18.33 -11.86
C LEU A 313 -4.09 17.78 -12.73
N ILE A 314 -4.41 16.49 -12.59
CA ILE A 314 -5.51 15.85 -13.32
C ILE A 314 -6.86 16.42 -12.90
N GLU A 315 -7.06 16.65 -11.60
CA GLU A 315 -8.28 17.29 -11.07
C GLU A 315 -8.54 18.66 -11.72
N ARG A 316 -7.46 19.41 -12.01
CA ARG A 316 -7.51 20.75 -12.58
C ARG A 316 -7.68 20.80 -14.10
N ILE A 317 -7.68 19.66 -14.80
CA ILE A 317 -7.96 19.62 -16.24
C ILE A 317 -9.45 19.94 -16.47
N PRO A 318 -9.80 20.96 -17.28
CA PRO A 318 -11.19 21.31 -17.53
C PRO A 318 -11.97 20.15 -18.15
N ARG A 319 -13.23 19.97 -17.72
CA ARG A 319 -14.14 18.94 -18.28
C ARG A 319 -14.21 19.01 -19.80
N ALA A 320 -14.38 20.21 -20.35
CA ALA A 320 -14.46 20.44 -21.79
C ALA A 320 -13.21 19.97 -22.55
N SER A 321 -12.02 19.99 -21.93
CA SER A 321 -10.79 19.50 -22.56
C SER A 321 -10.78 17.99 -22.71
N ILE A 322 -11.38 17.26 -21.76
CA ILE A 322 -11.51 15.80 -21.81
C ILE A 322 -12.62 15.41 -22.79
N GLU A 323 -13.79 16.07 -22.70
CA GLU A 323 -14.93 15.80 -23.60
C GLU A 323 -14.59 16.07 -25.07
N ALA A 324 -13.71 17.03 -25.36
CA ALA A 324 -13.29 17.33 -26.72
C ALA A 324 -12.45 16.22 -27.38
N LEU A 325 -11.94 15.25 -26.61
CA LEU A 325 -11.18 14.11 -27.11
C LEU A 325 -12.07 12.89 -27.37
N ALA A 326 -13.31 12.89 -26.86
CA ALA A 326 -14.20 11.75 -26.99
C ALA A 326 -14.64 11.56 -28.46
N ASP A 327 -14.51 10.33 -28.94
CA ASP A 327 -14.93 9.91 -30.27
C ASP A 327 -15.66 8.55 -30.18
N PRO A 328 -16.81 8.46 -29.47
CA PRO A 328 -17.50 7.19 -29.24
C PRO A 328 -18.03 6.54 -30.53
N THR A 329 -18.04 7.26 -31.65
CA THR A 329 -18.54 6.80 -32.94
C THR A 329 -17.45 6.56 -33.98
N ASP A 330 -16.17 6.75 -33.63
CA ASP A 330 -15.02 6.57 -34.52
C ASP A 330 -15.18 7.43 -35.79
N GLU A 331 -15.43 8.74 -35.63
CA GLU A 331 -15.66 9.67 -36.75
C GLU A 331 -14.41 9.85 -37.63
N ASN A 332 -13.23 9.52 -37.10
CA ASN A 332 -11.95 9.67 -37.79
C ASN A 332 -11.44 8.36 -38.46
N ASP A 333 -12.19 7.25 -38.34
CA ASP A 333 -11.88 5.91 -38.87
C ASP A 333 -10.48 5.38 -38.43
N ASP A 334 -10.06 5.61 -37.19
CA ASP A 334 -8.79 5.12 -36.63
C ASP A 334 -8.90 3.86 -35.75
N ASP A 335 -10.14 3.36 -35.58
CA ASP A 335 -10.60 2.24 -34.75
C ASP A 335 -10.69 2.52 -33.23
N VAL A 336 -10.37 3.75 -32.79
CA VAL A 336 -10.41 4.18 -31.38
C VAL A 336 -11.74 4.87 -31.07
N ARG A 337 -12.42 4.42 -30.01
CA ARG A 337 -13.79 4.84 -29.65
C ARG A 337 -13.90 5.43 -28.25
N GLY A 338 -12.87 6.18 -27.85
CA GLY A 338 -12.76 6.75 -26.51
C GLY A 338 -14.01 7.51 -26.10
N ARG A 339 -14.51 7.24 -24.89
CA ARG A 339 -15.67 7.94 -24.33
C ARG A 339 -15.44 8.43 -22.90
N VAL A 340 -16.12 9.50 -22.54
CA VAL A 340 -16.18 9.94 -21.13
C VAL A 340 -17.07 9.01 -20.31
N HIS A 341 -16.73 8.83 -19.04
CA HIS A 341 -17.62 8.20 -18.06
C HIS A 341 -18.38 9.30 -17.31
N ILE A 342 -19.71 9.35 -17.51
CA ILE A 342 -20.59 10.31 -16.83
C ILE A 342 -21.32 9.60 -15.70
N LEU A 343 -21.00 10.01 -14.47
CA LEU A 343 -21.60 9.49 -13.25
C LEU A 343 -22.94 10.18 -12.95
N PRO A 344 -23.77 9.62 -12.04
CA PRO A 344 -25.03 10.23 -11.64
C PRO A 344 -24.90 11.72 -11.27
N GLY A 345 -25.88 12.52 -11.68
CA GLY A 345 -25.84 13.96 -11.49
C GLY A 345 -25.01 14.72 -12.53
N ASP A 346 -24.73 14.11 -13.70
CA ASP A 346 -23.94 14.69 -14.78
C ASP A 346 -22.52 15.07 -14.34
N ARG A 347 -21.87 14.16 -13.61
CA ARG A 347 -20.54 14.38 -13.04
C ARG A 347 -19.51 13.61 -13.87
N LEU A 348 -18.49 14.30 -14.38
CA LEU A 348 -17.41 13.65 -15.11
C LEU A 348 -16.58 12.80 -14.14
N GLY A 349 -16.47 11.50 -14.43
CA GLY A 349 -15.54 10.60 -13.78
C GLY A 349 -14.10 10.82 -14.23
N ARG A 350 -13.14 10.76 -13.29
CA ARG A 350 -11.74 11.15 -13.53
C ARG A 350 -10.71 10.18 -12.95
N PHE A 351 -11.01 9.64 -11.78
CA PHE A 351 -10.10 8.78 -11.01
C PHE A 351 -10.63 7.35 -10.96
N GLY A 352 -9.77 6.43 -10.51
CA GLY A 352 -10.02 5.00 -10.61
C GLY A 352 -9.68 4.43 -11.99
N TRP A 353 -9.63 3.10 -12.07
CA TRP A 353 -9.30 2.39 -13.30
C TRP A 353 -10.41 2.45 -14.36
N LYS A 354 -11.64 2.76 -13.95
CA LYS A 354 -12.79 2.91 -14.86
C LYS A 354 -13.36 4.32 -14.80
N ALA A 355 -12.56 5.32 -14.41
CA ALA A 355 -13.00 6.71 -14.28
C ALA A 355 -14.28 6.81 -13.44
N ASP A 356 -14.40 6.06 -12.36
CA ASP A 356 -15.61 5.89 -11.56
C ASP A 356 -15.69 6.83 -10.36
N VAL A 357 -14.66 7.66 -10.16
CA VAL A 357 -14.62 8.66 -9.10
C VAL A 357 -14.40 10.07 -9.70
N PRO A 358 -15.24 11.07 -9.35
CA PRO A 358 -15.27 12.36 -10.06
C PRO A 358 -14.33 13.45 -9.51
N SER A 359 -13.88 13.34 -8.26
CA SER A 359 -13.01 14.33 -7.61
C SER A 359 -11.93 13.65 -6.76
N LEU A 360 -10.84 14.36 -6.46
CA LEU A 360 -9.78 13.78 -5.64
C LEU A 360 -10.22 13.63 -4.18
N GLU A 361 -11.09 14.53 -3.71
CA GLU A 361 -11.70 14.44 -2.39
C GLU A 361 -12.56 13.18 -2.24
N GLU A 362 -13.39 12.88 -3.23
CA GLU A 362 -14.17 11.63 -3.21
C GLU A 362 -13.31 10.38 -3.38
N PHE A 363 -12.20 10.48 -4.10
CA PHE A 363 -11.25 9.36 -4.21
C PHE A 363 -10.64 9.03 -2.86
N ILE A 364 -10.26 10.03 -2.07
CA ILE A 364 -9.76 9.83 -0.70
C ILE A 364 -10.88 9.26 0.18
N ARG A 365 -12.09 9.85 0.13
CA ARG A 365 -13.22 9.40 0.96
C ARG A 365 -13.66 7.97 0.64
N ASP A 366 -13.65 7.59 -0.63
CA ASP A 366 -13.92 6.22 -1.06
C ASP A 366 -12.86 5.27 -0.51
N ALA A 367 -11.57 5.59 -0.66
CA ALA A 367 -10.49 4.76 -0.14
C ALA A 367 -10.52 4.63 1.40
N MET A 368 -10.84 5.70 2.14
CA MET A 368 -10.95 5.65 3.61
C MET A 368 -11.96 4.59 4.04
N GLY A 369 -13.19 4.66 3.53
CA GLY A 369 -14.24 3.72 3.93
C GLY A 369 -14.14 2.35 3.27
N ALA A 370 -13.81 2.29 1.98
CA ALA A 370 -13.79 1.03 1.24
C ALA A 370 -12.52 0.23 1.50
N GLU A 371 -11.35 0.86 1.60
CA GLU A 371 -10.06 0.18 1.67
C GLU A 371 -9.49 0.11 3.10
N LEU A 372 -9.68 1.15 3.92
CA LEU A 372 -9.20 1.19 5.31
C LEU A 372 -10.30 0.89 6.34
N GLY A 373 -11.57 1.01 5.95
CA GLY A 373 -12.71 0.89 6.85
C GLY A 373 -13.03 2.14 7.66
N VAL A 374 -12.19 3.18 7.59
CA VAL A 374 -12.31 4.40 8.41
C VAL A 374 -13.45 5.31 7.94
N THR A 375 -14.25 5.80 8.88
CA THR A 375 -15.35 6.72 8.60
C THR A 375 -14.90 8.17 8.53
N VAL A 376 -15.55 8.92 7.64
CA VAL A 376 -15.25 10.32 7.32
C VAL A 376 -16.45 11.22 7.63
N PRO A 377 -16.24 12.53 7.86
CA PRO A 377 -17.33 13.44 8.20
C PRO A 377 -18.29 13.62 7.02
N VAL A 378 -19.58 13.83 7.30
CA VAL A 378 -20.61 14.09 6.27
C VAL A 378 -20.27 15.34 5.45
N ALA A 379 -20.34 15.24 4.12
CA ALA A 379 -20.11 16.36 3.21
C ALA A 379 -21.26 16.50 2.20
N GLU A 380 -21.93 17.65 2.17
CA GLU A 380 -23.02 17.91 1.25
C GLU A 380 -22.55 17.91 -0.21
N GLY A 381 -23.24 17.16 -1.08
CA GLY A 381 -22.97 17.12 -2.52
C GLY A 381 -21.90 16.11 -2.95
N LEU A 382 -21.23 15.43 -2.01
CA LEU A 382 -20.33 14.31 -2.30
C LEU A 382 -21.08 12.97 -2.28
N THR A 383 -20.64 12.02 -3.10
CA THR A 383 -21.26 10.69 -3.23
C THR A 383 -20.53 9.60 -2.46
N PHE A 384 -19.25 9.81 -2.16
CA PHE A 384 -18.37 8.82 -1.53
C PHE A 384 -18.00 9.17 -0.09
N GLY A 385 -17.65 8.14 0.67
CA GLY A 385 -17.27 8.22 2.09
C GLY A 385 -18.24 7.47 2.98
N MET A 386 -17.71 6.52 3.75
CA MET A 386 -18.42 5.89 4.85
C MET A 386 -18.54 6.91 5.99
N VAL A 387 -19.74 7.08 6.56
CA VAL A 387 -19.99 8.11 7.60
C VAL A 387 -20.35 7.51 8.96
N SER A 388 -20.47 6.18 9.00
CA SER A 388 -20.77 5.41 10.21
C SER A 388 -20.45 3.94 9.95
N ASP A 389 -19.95 3.25 10.97
CA ASP A 389 -19.83 1.80 10.97
C ASP A 389 -20.28 1.17 12.31
N ASP A 390 -19.81 -0.04 12.62
CA ASP A 390 -20.12 -0.78 13.86
C ASP A 390 -18.85 -1.46 14.39
N ASP A 391 -17.74 -0.72 14.47
CA ASP A 391 -16.46 -1.19 15.01
C ASP A 391 -16.26 -0.90 16.51
N GLY A 392 -17.12 -0.05 17.09
CA GLY A 392 -17.10 0.32 18.50
C GLY A 392 -16.26 1.57 18.83
N VAL A 393 -15.67 2.21 17.83
CA VAL A 393 -15.02 3.52 17.88
C VAL A 393 -16.05 4.61 17.51
N ALA A 394 -15.79 5.86 17.89
CA ALA A 394 -16.76 6.94 17.72
C ALA A 394 -16.61 7.63 16.36
N ASP A 395 -17.66 7.55 15.54
CA ASP A 395 -17.68 8.20 14.24
C ASP A 395 -17.71 9.76 14.33
N PRO A 396 -17.05 10.49 13.40
CA PRO A 396 -16.11 9.96 12.42
C PRO A 396 -14.71 9.77 13.02
N GLU A 397 -13.97 8.73 12.63
CA GLU A 397 -12.62 8.49 13.18
C GLU A 397 -11.56 9.40 12.54
N ILE A 398 -11.80 9.91 11.33
CA ILE A 398 -11.05 11.04 10.79
C ILE A 398 -11.90 12.31 10.80
N ASP A 399 -11.35 13.41 11.32
CA ASP A 399 -12.06 14.69 11.34
C ASP A 399 -11.90 15.48 10.03
N PHE A 400 -12.59 16.63 9.95
CA PHE A 400 -12.56 17.48 8.76
C PHE A 400 -11.19 18.08 8.48
N ASP A 401 -10.44 18.44 9.51
CA ASP A 401 -9.15 19.12 9.36
C ASP A 401 -8.07 18.13 8.90
N ASP A 402 -8.04 16.92 9.49
CA ASP A 402 -7.17 15.82 9.07
C ASP A 402 -7.46 15.42 7.62
N LEU A 403 -8.73 15.23 7.24
CA LEU A 403 -9.12 14.91 5.87
C LEU A 403 -8.72 16.03 4.88
N ALA A 404 -8.90 17.29 5.29
CA ALA A 404 -8.53 18.43 4.46
C ALA A 404 -7.00 18.55 4.29
N ASP A 405 -6.20 18.14 5.27
CA ASP A 405 -4.75 18.13 5.19
C ASP A 405 -4.22 17.00 4.30
N ILE A 406 -4.79 15.80 4.38
CA ILE A 406 -4.49 14.70 3.44
C ILE A 406 -4.83 15.12 2.00
N LEU A 407 -6.01 15.71 1.79
CA LEU A 407 -6.43 16.23 0.49
C LEU A 407 -5.48 17.30 -0.04
N PHE A 408 -5.02 18.21 0.82
CA PHE A 408 -4.05 19.23 0.44
C PHE A 408 -2.71 18.61 0.03
N TYR A 409 -2.21 17.64 0.79
CA TYR A 409 -1.00 16.89 0.46
C TYR A 409 -1.12 16.23 -0.93
N MET A 410 -2.18 15.44 -1.16
CA MET A 410 -2.39 14.74 -2.44
C MET A 410 -2.61 15.69 -3.62
N ARG A 411 -3.32 16.81 -3.44
CA ARG A 411 -3.46 17.85 -4.47
C ARG A 411 -2.14 18.52 -4.82
N SER A 412 -1.22 18.56 -3.86
CA SER A 412 0.05 19.24 -4.00
C SER A 412 1.17 18.33 -4.54
N LEU A 413 1.00 17.01 -4.55
CA LEU A 413 2.03 16.08 -5.04
C LEU A 413 2.42 16.36 -6.50
N ALA A 414 3.71 16.51 -6.75
CA ALA A 414 4.25 16.62 -8.10
C ALA A 414 4.02 15.33 -8.89
N PRO A 415 3.79 15.40 -10.22
CA PRO A 415 3.92 14.22 -11.06
C PRO A 415 5.38 13.74 -11.05
N PRO A 416 5.64 12.45 -11.33
CA PRO A 416 6.98 11.92 -11.47
C PRO A 416 7.83 12.74 -12.47
N PRO A 417 9.07 13.12 -12.14
CA PRO A 417 9.95 13.82 -13.08
C PRO A 417 10.42 12.88 -14.20
N ARG A 418 10.35 13.38 -15.45
CA ARG A 418 10.91 12.71 -16.63
C ARG A 418 12.42 12.52 -16.44
N THR A 419 12.92 11.30 -16.57
CA THR A 419 14.34 10.97 -16.41
C THR A 419 14.95 10.55 -17.74
N SER A 420 15.82 11.37 -18.30
CA SER A 420 16.50 11.10 -19.57
C SER A 420 17.85 10.43 -19.36
N THR A 421 18.05 9.26 -19.97
CA THR A 421 19.32 8.52 -19.94
C THR A 421 19.87 8.24 -21.34
N ARG A 422 19.01 8.24 -22.37
CA ARG A 422 19.34 8.02 -23.78
C ARG A 422 18.63 9.07 -24.67
N PRO A 423 18.99 10.36 -24.60
CA PRO A 423 18.21 11.44 -25.23
C PRO A 423 17.92 11.26 -26.72
N GLU A 424 18.89 10.75 -27.49
CA GLU A 424 18.71 10.53 -28.93
C GLU A 424 17.74 9.38 -29.24
N ALA A 425 17.80 8.30 -28.46
CA ALA A 425 16.89 7.16 -28.59
C ALA A 425 15.49 7.55 -28.14
N GLU A 426 15.38 8.27 -27.02
CA GLU A 426 14.11 8.79 -26.49
C GLU A 426 13.43 9.74 -27.48
N ALA A 427 14.16 10.62 -28.16
CA ALA A 427 13.58 11.50 -29.18
C ALA A 427 13.05 10.75 -30.41
N ARG A 428 13.78 9.70 -30.85
CA ARG A 428 13.29 8.80 -31.91
C ARG A 428 12.08 7.99 -31.44
N GLY A 429 12.11 7.53 -30.19
CA GLY A 429 11.02 6.80 -29.54
C GLY A 429 9.74 7.63 -29.42
N GLU A 430 9.85 8.90 -29.03
CA GLU A 430 8.70 9.83 -28.98
C GLU A 430 8.09 10.05 -30.37
N THR A 431 8.93 10.13 -31.39
CA THR A 431 8.45 10.19 -32.78
C THR A 431 7.75 8.89 -33.18
N LEU A 432 8.33 7.74 -32.83
CA LEU A 432 7.73 6.41 -33.10
C LEU A 432 6.41 6.21 -32.36
N PHE A 433 6.29 6.73 -31.13
CA PHE A 433 5.07 6.67 -30.33
C PHE A 433 3.86 7.26 -31.07
N GLY A 434 4.04 8.43 -31.70
CA GLY A 434 3.01 9.02 -32.56
C GLY A 434 2.79 8.25 -33.85
N GLN A 435 3.85 7.73 -34.49
CA GLN A 435 3.76 6.99 -35.75
C GLN A 435 3.08 5.63 -35.64
N VAL A 436 3.29 4.93 -34.52
CA VAL A 436 2.63 3.64 -34.21
C VAL A 436 1.15 3.84 -33.91
N GLY A 437 0.78 5.02 -33.42
CA GLY A 437 -0.62 5.38 -33.09
C GLY A 437 -0.90 5.41 -31.58
N CYS A 438 0.09 5.20 -30.72
CA CYS A 438 -0.11 5.22 -29.26
C CYS A 438 -0.75 6.51 -28.76
N ALA A 439 -0.45 7.64 -29.41
CA ALA A 439 -0.98 8.95 -29.08
C ALA A 439 -2.48 9.14 -29.36
N ALA A 440 -3.16 8.15 -29.96
CA ALA A 440 -4.62 8.19 -30.15
C ALA A 440 -5.38 8.13 -28.82
N CYS A 441 -4.92 7.31 -27.86
CA CYS A 441 -5.45 7.26 -26.49
C CYS A 441 -4.49 7.97 -25.50
N HIS A 442 -3.18 7.74 -25.65
CA HIS A 442 -2.17 8.32 -24.76
C HIS A 442 -1.75 9.73 -25.21
N VAL A 443 -2.71 10.66 -25.18
CA VAL A 443 -2.56 12.05 -25.62
C VAL A 443 -1.43 12.75 -24.84
N PRO A 444 -0.37 13.24 -25.51
CA PRO A 444 0.85 13.69 -24.83
C PRO A 444 0.67 14.78 -23.77
N GLU A 445 -0.21 15.75 -24.01
CA GLU A 445 -0.38 16.91 -23.14
C GLU A 445 -1.84 17.37 -23.09
N LEU A 446 -2.34 17.58 -21.88
CA LEU A 446 -3.56 18.35 -21.60
C LEU A 446 -3.19 19.63 -20.84
N ARG A 447 -4.15 20.50 -20.57
CA ARG A 447 -3.90 21.77 -19.87
C ARG A 447 -4.85 21.92 -18.69
N THR A 448 -4.35 22.50 -17.60
CA THR A 448 -5.17 22.89 -16.44
C THR A 448 -6.07 24.09 -16.77
N ASP A 449 -7.01 24.37 -15.89
CA ASP A 449 -7.88 25.57 -15.92
C ASP A 449 -7.12 26.91 -15.94
N ASP A 450 -5.89 26.96 -15.44
CA ASP A 450 -4.98 28.11 -15.55
C ASP A 450 -3.91 27.97 -16.66
N ASP A 451 -4.18 27.11 -17.65
CA ASP A 451 -3.35 26.95 -18.85
C ASP A 451 -1.94 26.40 -18.58
N ARG A 452 -1.71 25.64 -17.49
CA ARG A 452 -0.44 24.93 -17.30
C ARG A 452 -0.44 23.63 -18.09
N PRO A 453 0.67 23.28 -18.78
CA PRO A 453 0.79 22.00 -19.47
C PRO A 453 0.85 20.83 -18.48
N VAL A 454 0.12 19.77 -18.78
CA VAL A 454 0.07 18.50 -18.03
C VAL A 454 0.47 17.38 -18.99
N ARG A 455 1.74 16.97 -18.97
CA ARG A 455 2.30 15.94 -19.86
C ARG A 455 2.05 14.53 -19.33
N LEU A 456 0.77 14.16 -19.19
CA LEU A 456 0.36 12.89 -18.60
C LEU A 456 0.31 11.72 -19.59
N TYR A 457 0.37 11.96 -20.91
CA TYR A 457 0.22 10.93 -21.94
C TYR A 457 -1.04 10.08 -21.76
N SER A 458 -2.19 10.75 -21.68
CA SER A 458 -3.51 10.15 -21.45
C SER A 458 -4.60 11.15 -21.80
N ASP A 459 -5.64 10.67 -22.47
CA ASP A 459 -6.90 11.40 -22.69
C ASP A 459 -7.89 11.32 -21.52
N LEU A 460 -7.67 10.39 -20.59
CA LEU A 460 -8.53 10.10 -19.42
C LEU A 460 -9.90 9.51 -19.80
N LEU A 461 -10.05 9.02 -21.03
CA LEU A 461 -11.26 8.40 -21.53
C LEU A 461 -11.28 6.89 -21.24
N LEU A 462 -12.47 6.31 -21.29
CA LEU A 462 -12.67 4.86 -21.31
C LEU A 462 -12.44 4.31 -22.71
N HIS A 463 -11.69 3.22 -22.79
CA HIS A 463 -11.43 2.44 -24.01
C HIS A 463 -11.59 0.95 -23.76
N ASP A 464 -12.14 0.23 -24.74
CA ASP A 464 -12.05 -1.23 -24.79
C ASP A 464 -10.64 -1.66 -25.22
N VAL A 465 -9.82 -2.06 -24.26
CA VAL A 465 -8.43 -2.47 -24.47
C VAL A 465 -8.19 -3.96 -24.16
N ALA A 466 -9.26 -4.73 -23.98
CA ALA A 466 -9.20 -6.14 -23.63
C ALA A 466 -9.63 -7.02 -24.82
N SER A 467 -9.29 -8.31 -24.78
CA SER A 467 -9.64 -9.25 -25.85
C SER A 467 -11.15 -9.51 -25.92
N ASP A 468 -11.63 -9.90 -27.09
CA ASP A 468 -13.02 -10.30 -27.27
C ASP A 468 -13.41 -11.45 -26.34
N GLY A 469 -14.48 -11.23 -25.58
CA GLY A 469 -14.96 -12.18 -24.58
C GLY A 469 -14.20 -12.17 -23.25
N ALA A 470 -13.25 -11.24 -23.06
CA ALA A 470 -12.64 -11.03 -21.75
C ALA A 470 -13.72 -10.67 -20.71
N LEU A 471 -13.66 -11.36 -19.58
CA LEU A 471 -14.47 -11.04 -18.40
C LEU A 471 -13.78 -9.91 -17.61
N GLY A 472 -14.51 -9.31 -16.68
CA GLY A 472 -14.03 -8.23 -15.85
C GLY A 472 -15.07 -7.81 -14.83
N LEU A 473 -14.88 -6.64 -14.25
CA LEU A 473 -15.88 -5.99 -13.41
C LEU A 473 -16.52 -4.80 -14.13
N ARG A 474 -17.79 -4.53 -13.82
CA ARG A 474 -18.46 -3.29 -14.23
C ARG A 474 -18.34 -2.25 -13.13
N SER A 475 -18.32 -0.99 -13.53
CA SER A 475 -18.48 0.14 -12.62
C SER A 475 -19.42 1.15 -13.28
N GLY A 476 -20.64 1.26 -12.75
CA GLY A 476 -21.69 2.06 -13.40
C GLY A 476 -21.98 1.57 -14.83
N ASP A 477 -21.80 2.47 -15.81
CA ASP A 477 -21.98 2.14 -17.24
C ASP A 477 -20.68 1.72 -17.94
N ALA A 478 -19.54 1.73 -17.26
CA ALA A 478 -18.28 1.18 -17.77
C ALA A 478 -18.36 -0.36 -17.83
N ASP A 479 -18.27 -0.91 -19.04
CA ASP A 479 -18.39 -2.34 -19.28
C ASP A 479 -17.13 -3.10 -18.83
N LEU A 480 -17.18 -4.44 -18.90
CA LEU A 480 -16.14 -5.35 -18.39
C LEU A 480 -14.75 -5.05 -18.97
N ARG A 481 -14.70 -4.65 -20.25
CA ARG A 481 -13.48 -4.46 -21.03
C ARG A 481 -12.98 -3.02 -21.10
N GLU A 482 -13.76 -2.08 -20.60
CA GLU A 482 -13.45 -0.65 -20.69
C GLU A 482 -12.58 -0.21 -19.52
N PHE A 483 -11.46 0.45 -19.81
CA PHE A 483 -10.58 1.01 -18.79
C PHE A 483 -10.21 2.44 -19.17
N ARG A 484 -10.02 3.26 -18.13
CA ARG A 484 -9.50 4.61 -18.29
C ARG A 484 -8.06 4.52 -18.78
N THR A 485 -7.70 5.31 -19.80
CA THR A 485 -6.30 5.48 -20.19
C THR A 485 -5.50 5.95 -18.97
N ALA A 486 -4.54 5.15 -18.52
CA ALA A 486 -3.70 5.50 -17.38
C ALA A 486 -2.63 6.53 -17.82
N PRO A 487 -2.27 7.51 -16.97
CA PRO A 487 -1.13 8.39 -17.23
C PRO A 487 0.16 7.58 -17.40
N LEU A 488 1.00 7.92 -18.38
CA LEU A 488 2.30 7.26 -18.58
C LEU A 488 3.46 7.97 -17.89
N TRP A 489 3.24 9.09 -17.19
CA TRP A 489 4.30 9.68 -16.36
C TRP A 489 4.72 8.72 -15.25
N GLY A 490 6.03 8.64 -14.96
CA GLY A 490 6.58 7.70 -13.98
C GLY A 490 6.38 6.22 -14.31
N LEU A 491 6.13 5.86 -15.57
CA LEU A 491 5.93 4.47 -16.00
C LEU A 491 7.11 3.55 -15.61
N ALA A 492 8.32 4.11 -15.53
CA ALA A 492 9.51 3.36 -15.10
C ALA A 492 9.44 2.82 -13.67
N HIS A 493 8.59 3.38 -12.80
CA HIS A 493 8.53 3.06 -11.37
C HIS A 493 7.13 2.68 -10.88
N SER A 494 6.17 2.47 -11.78
CA SER A 494 4.78 2.13 -11.44
C SER A 494 4.40 0.69 -11.74
N GLY A 495 5.37 -0.16 -12.07
CA GLY A 495 5.14 -1.59 -12.28
C GLY A 495 4.61 -2.29 -11.01
N PRO A 496 3.87 -3.40 -11.15
CA PRO A 496 3.48 -4.04 -12.40
C PRO A 496 2.44 -3.25 -13.20
N TYR A 497 2.27 -3.58 -14.46
CA TYR A 497 1.45 -2.85 -15.42
C TYR A 497 0.11 -3.54 -15.71
N MET A 498 -0.79 -2.78 -16.35
CA MET A 498 -2.21 -3.08 -16.54
C MET A 498 -3.01 -2.97 -15.25
N HIS A 499 -4.35 -2.88 -15.38
CA HIS A 499 -5.24 -2.71 -14.24
C HIS A 499 -5.22 -3.87 -13.24
N ASP A 500 -4.72 -5.04 -13.65
CA ASP A 500 -4.67 -6.29 -12.88
C ASP A 500 -3.23 -6.72 -12.53
N GLY A 501 -2.23 -5.87 -12.85
CA GLY A 501 -0.83 -6.13 -12.57
C GLY A 501 -0.24 -7.32 -13.33
N ARG A 502 -0.89 -7.81 -14.40
CA ARG A 502 -0.43 -9.04 -15.10
C ARG A 502 0.84 -8.87 -15.93
N ALA A 503 1.24 -7.63 -16.23
CA ALA A 503 2.38 -7.35 -17.08
C ALA A 503 3.57 -6.84 -16.25
N GLU A 504 4.66 -7.60 -16.22
CA GLU A 504 5.86 -7.26 -15.45
C GLU A 504 6.79 -6.28 -16.18
N THR A 505 6.62 -6.12 -17.49
CA THR A 505 7.43 -5.21 -18.32
C THR A 505 6.57 -4.31 -19.17
N VAL A 506 7.10 -3.13 -19.52
CA VAL A 506 6.44 -2.20 -20.45
C VAL A 506 6.11 -2.87 -21.79
N GLU A 507 7.00 -3.73 -22.29
CA GLU A 507 6.75 -4.48 -23.53
C GLU A 507 5.61 -5.49 -23.35
N ALA A 508 5.59 -6.26 -22.25
CA ALA A 508 4.47 -7.16 -21.95
C ALA A 508 3.14 -6.39 -21.83
N ALA A 509 3.15 -5.17 -21.29
CA ALA A 509 1.97 -4.31 -21.22
C ALA A 509 1.50 -3.88 -22.62
N ILE A 510 2.41 -3.46 -23.51
CA ILE A 510 2.08 -3.16 -24.91
C ILE A 510 1.45 -4.37 -25.59
N LEU A 511 2.04 -5.56 -25.42
CA LEU A 511 1.55 -6.80 -26.01
C LEU A 511 0.19 -7.25 -25.46
N ALA A 512 -0.17 -6.82 -24.25
CA ALA A 512 -1.44 -7.15 -23.60
C ALA A 512 -2.62 -6.28 -24.06
N HIS A 513 -2.38 -5.22 -24.85
CA HIS A 513 -3.44 -4.40 -25.43
C HIS A 513 -4.18 -5.17 -26.52
N ASP A 514 -5.50 -5.08 -26.54
CA ASP A 514 -6.36 -5.64 -27.59
C ASP A 514 -7.54 -4.69 -27.85
N GLY A 515 -8.64 -5.16 -28.44
CA GLY A 515 -9.82 -4.31 -28.68
C GLY A 515 -9.48 -3.14 -29.60
N GLU A 516 -9.82 -1.91 -29.18
CA GLU A 516 -9.50 -0.66 -29.89
C GLU A 516 -7.98 -0.49 -30.14
N ALA A 517 -7.15 -1.02 -29.24
CA ALA A 517 -5.69 -0.90 -29.32
C ALA A 517 -5.02 -2.02 -30.12
N ALA A 518 -5.76 -3.01 -30.63
CA ALA A 518 -5.18 -4.18 -31.32
C ALA A 518 -4.33 -3.80 -32.54
N ARG A 519 -4.83 -2.87 -33.38
CA ARG A 519 -4.10 -2.38 -34.57
C ARG A 519 -2.80 -1.66 -34.19
N ILE A 520 -2.80 -0.95 -33.08
CA ILE A 520 -1.63 -0.20 -32.55
C ILE A 520 -0.59 -1.18 -31.98
N ARG A 521 -1.03 -2.20 -31.22
CA ARG A 521 -0.17 -3.31 -30.77
C ARG A 521 0.49 -4.00 -31.96
N ASP A 522 -0.27 -4.32 -33.00
CA ASP A 522 0.26 -5.02 -34.17
C ASP A 522 1.26 -4.13 -34.94
N ALA A 523 1.02 -2.83 -35.03
CA ALA A 523 1.98 -1.87 -35.57
C ALA A 523 3.29 -1.78 -34.75
N TYR A 524 3.23 -1.94 -33.43
CA TYR A 524 4.42 -2.10 -32.59
C TYR A 524 5.16 -3.41 -32.90
N LEU A 525 4.43 -4.52 -33.06
CA LEU A 525 5.03 -5.83 -33.36
C LEU A 525 5.80 -5.83 -34.68
N ASP A 526 5.35 -5.06 -35.67
CA ASP A 526 5.97 -4.87 -36.98
C ASP A 526 7.27 -4.03 -36.95
N LEU A 527 7.56 -3.35 -35.84
CA LEU A 527 8.82 -2.62 -35.68
C LEU A 527 10.01 -3.58 -35.60
N ASP A 528 11.14 -3.17 -36.18
CA ASP A 528 12.42 -3.83 -35.94
C ASP A 528 12.90 -3.62 -34.50
N SER A 529 13.87 -4.43 -34.07
CA SER A 529 14.38 -4.41 -32.69
C SER A 529 14.98 -3.06 -32.28
N ALA A 530 15.58 -2.32 -33.21
CA ALA A 530 16.18 -1.02 -32.89
C ALA A 530 15.10 0.04 -32.62
N LYS A 531 14.02 0.04 -33.42
CA LYS A 531 12.87 0.92 -33.18
C LYS A 531 12.09 0.56 -31.92
N LYS A 532 11.95 -0.73 -31.62
CA LYS A 532 11.36 -1.19 -30.34
C LYS A 532 12.18 -0.68 -29.16
N ASP A 533 13.51 -0.80 -29.22
CA ASP A 533 14.38 -0.27 -28.18
C ASP A 533 14.29 1.26 -28.02
N ASP A 534 14.26 2.02 -29.12
CA ASP A 534 14.06 3.48 -29.08
C ASP A 534 12.72 3.86 -28.42
N LEU A 535 11.62 3.19 -28.79
CA LEU A 535 10.30 3.42 -28.20
C LEU A 535 10.25 3.05 -26.71
N LEU A 536 10.82 1.91 -26.33
CA LEU A 536 10.93 1.53 -24.92
C LEU A 536 11.86 2.45 -24.13
N ALA A 537 12.89 3.05 -24.76
CA ALA A 537 13.71 4.10 -24.17
C ALA A 537 12.86 5.31 -23.79
N PHE A 538 12.04 5.77 -24.74
CA PHE A 538 11.13 6.89 -24.54
C PHE A 538 10.14 6.62 -23.41
N LEU A 539 9.45 5.48 -23.44
CA LEU A 539 8.45 5.12 -22.43
C LEU A 539 9.05 5.01 -21.03
N ARG A 540 10.27 4.48 -20.90
CA ARG A 540 10.99 4.42 -19.61
C ARG A 540 11.57 5.77 -19.18
N SER A 541 11.59 6.77 -20.07
CA SER A 541 12.02 8.13 -19.71
C SER A 541 10.90 8.93 -19.07
N LEU A 542 9.64 8.59 -19.36
CA LEU A 542 8.43 9.23 -18.81
C LEU A 542 8.28 8.92 -17.32
#